data_AF-A0A7S2S0I1-F1
#
_entry.id   AF-A0A7S2S0I1-F1
#
_cell.length_a   1.000
_cell.length_b   1.000
_cell.length_c   1.000
_cell.angle_alpha   90.00
_cell.angle_beta   90.00
_cell.angle_gamma   90.00
#
_symmetry.space_group_name_H-M   'P 1'
#
loop_
_entity.id
_entity.type
_entity.pdbx_description
1 polymer ?
#
loop_
_entity_poly.entity_id
_entity_poly.type
_entity_poly.pdbx_seq_one_letter_code
_entity_poly.pdbx_strand_id
1 'polypeptide(L)'
;MSETGLYVSMLSATSFVALGAMGIIVSESMIFALVGTLLVVVSPTLNSKQSVRLIALLILLFTGYVFGEKENTLLVLYLASCGFMAKRVFVVAMTLRASTPASLMFPVISHIVPRWSLDNHAFFRADSPPEYIAEKREAAFEQLYKKWCNMFPKSIQESRYLADKFSDLRFCAGNRVFIPFQEKLSKWCDPCTVVDHADRTDLIDVDGHRLTDVSGSYGVNVCGYDAYKRFMSEGLELTKDVGCVLGPLHPLIRENIDMLREISGKDEISFHMSGTEAVMCAMRLVRFNTGKKYVVVFGGAYHGWWDGVQSLAGNERVPSDLLTLKDLSEASMDVIKLRSDEIAAVLVNPLQAFHPNAPPPSDLSLASNIREVSDSSKEYKRWLERMRQVCTDCNVALVFDEVYTGFRLAPGGAQEYFDVMADMVVYGKTLGGGIANGIVCGPRNLMCRTDPKKTA
;
A
#
# COMPACT_ATOMS: atom_id res chain seq x y z
N MET A 1 -9.44 -23.91 18.48
CA MET A 1 -9.90 -25.12 17.77
C MET A 1 -8.95 -25.36 16.61
N SER A 2 -8.43 -26.58 16.56
CA SER A 2 -7.14 -27.06 16.02
C SER A 2 -6.91 -26.93 14.51
N GLU A 3 -5.68 -26.53 14.16
CA GLU A 3 -4.64 -27.10 13.25
C GLU A 3 -4.93 -28.24 12.23
N THR A 4 -6.17 -28.59 11.87
CA THR A 4 -6.45 -29.70 10.93
C THR A 4 -6.92 -29.27 9.53
N GLY A 5 -6.73 -28.00 9.15
CA GLY A 5 -7.26 -27.45 7.89
C GLY A 5 -6.36 -27.51 6.66
N LEU A 6 -5.06 -27.80 6.79
CA LEU A 6 -4.09 -27.52 5.72
C LEU A 6 -3.59 -28.73 4.90
N TYR A 7 -3.97 -29.97 5.23
CA TYR A 7 -3.44 -31.17 4.55
C TYR A 7 -4.37 -31.83 3.54
N VAL A 8 -5.57 -31.30 3.29
CA VAL A 8 -6.55 -31.95 2.38
C VAL A 8 -6.48 -31.43 0.93
N SER A 9 -5.77 -30.33 0.64
CA SER A 9 -5.81 -29.72 -0.70
C SER A 9 -4.75 -30.22 -1.70
N MET A 10 -3.83 -31.11 -1.33
CA MET A 10 -2.72 -31.54 -2.21
C MET A 10 -2.83 -32.98 -2.75
N LEU A 11 -3.85 -33.76 -2.33
CA LEU A 11 -4.03 -35.14 -2.78
C LEU A 11 -5.18 -35.35 -3.79
N SER A 12 -5.89 -34.29 -4.21
CA SER A 12 -7.02 -34.43 -5.13
C SER A 12 -6.71 -34.02 -6.57
N ALA A 13 -5.59 -33.36 -6.88
CA ALA A 13 -5.31 -32.90 -8.24
C ALA A 13 -4.76 -34.00 -9.17
N THR A 14 -4.03 -34.97 -8.64
CA THR A 14 -3.37 -36.04 -9.41
C THR A 14 -4.27 -37.25 -9.69
N SER A 15 -5.37 -37.43 -8.96
CA SER A 15 -6.32 -38.53 -9.19
C SER A 15 -7.38 -38.23 -10.25
N PHE A 16 -7.54 -36.97 -10.68
CA PHE A 16 -8.61 -36.57 -11.61
C PHE A 16 -8.23 -36.63 -13.09
N VAL A 17 -6.93 -36.68 -13.43
CA VAL A 17 -6.48 -36.75 -14.82
C VAL A 17 -6.64 -38.17 -15.43
N ALA A 18 -6.85 -39.19 -14.59
CA ALA A 18 -7.00 -40.58 -15.05
C ALA A 18 -8.46 -41.00 -15.38
N LEU A 19 -9.46 -40.18 -15.07
CA LEU A 19 -10.87 -40.57 -15.15
C LEU A 19 -11.53 -40.31 -16.53
N GLY A 20 -10.81 -39.69 -17.48
CA GLY A 20 -11.31 -39.43 -18.83
C GLY A 20 -11.30 -40.64 -19.77
N ALA A 21 -10.63 -41.74 -19.40
CA ALA A 21 -10.41 -42.90 -20.28
C ALA A 21 -11.30 -44.13 -19.96
N MET A 22 -12.13 -44.08 -18.92
CA MET A 22 -13.04 -45.17 -18.57
C MET A 22 -14.44 -44.60 -18.43
N GLY A 23 -15.37 -45.02 -19.30
CA GLY A 23 -16.77 -44.61 -19.27
C GLY A 23 -17.45 -44.96 -17.96
N ILE A 24 -17.37 -44.04 -16.98
CA ILE A 24 -17.94 -44.21 -15.65
C ILE A 24 -19.29 -43.52 -15.60
N ILE A 25 -20.30 -44.30 -15.25
CA ILE A 25 -21.63 -43.84 -14.86
C ILE A 25 -21.47 -42.94 -13.64
N VAL A 26 -21.77 -41.65 -13.80
CA VAL A 26 -21.70 -40.65 -12.72
C VAL A 26 -22.78 -40.97 -11.68
N SER A 27 -22.38 -41.35 -10.46
CA SER A 27 -23.34 -41.62 -9.38
C SER A 27 -24.00 -40.35 -8.87
N GLU A 28 -25.23 -40.45 -8.35
CA GLU A 28 -25.99 -39.32 -7.76
C GLU A 28 -25.19 -38.58 -6.67
N SER A 29 -24.34 -39.29 -5.94
CA SER A 29 -23.45 -38.75 -4.91
C SER A 29 -22.35 -37.81 -5.46
N MET A 30 -21.86 -38.05 -6.68
CA MET A 30 -20.90 -37.16 -7.35
C MET A 30 -21.55 -35.83 -7.79
N ILE A 31 -22.85 -35.85 -8.09
CA ILE A 31 -23.65 -34.67 -8.48
C ILE A 31 -23.83 -33.75 -7.27
N PHE A 32 -24.24 -34.29 -6.12
CA PHE A 32 -24.33 -33.50 -4.89
C PHE A 32 -22.96 -32.95 -4.46
N ALA A 33 -21.88 -33.69 -4.69
CA ALA A 33 -20.52 -33.20 -4.46
C ALA A 33 -20.13 -32.07 -5.42
N LEU A 34 -20.49 -32.14 -6.71
CA LEU A 34 -20.21 -31.09 -7.72
C LEU A 34 -21.06 -29.84 -7.49
N VAL A 35 -22.35 -29.99 -7.22
CA VAL A 35 -23.27 -28.89 -6.86
C VAL A 35 -22.87 -28.27 -5.51
N GLY A 36 -22.49 -29.10 -4.54
CA GLY A 36 -21.92 -28.66 -3.27
C GLY A 36 -20.60 -27.91 -3.45
N THR A 37 -19.72 -28.38 -4.34
CA THR A 37 -18.45 -27.69 -4.66
C THR A 37 -18.71 -26.36 -5.36
N LEU A 38 -19.64 -26.31 -6.33
CA LEU A 38 -20.10 -25.07 -6.93
C LEU A 38 -20.63 -24.12 -5.85
N LEU A 39 -21.58 -24.54 -5.01
CA LEU A 39 -22.15 -23.67 -3.97
C LEU A 39 -21.11 -23.18 -2.94
N VAL A 40 -20.20 -24.04 -2.49
CA VAL A 40 -19.16 -23.72 -1.49
C VAL A 40 -18.05 -22.84 -2.08
N VAL A 41 -17.61 -23.08 -3.32
CA VAL A 41 -16.58 -22.27 -3.99
C VAL A 41 -17.12 -20.92 -4.48
N VAL A 42 -18.42 -20.85 -4.79
CA VAL A 42 -19.05 -19.70 -5.45
C VAL A 42 -19.61 -18.67 -4.47
N SER A 43 -20.10 -19.10 -3.29
CA SER A 43 -20.80 -18.26 -2.31
C SER A 43 -20.08 -16.95 -1.91
N PRO A 44 -18.74 -16.89 -1.72
CA PRO A 44 -18.10 -15.64 -1.30
C PRO A 44 -17.82 -14.64 -2.44
N THR A 45 -18.12 -14.97 -3.70
CA THR A 45 -17.66 -14.20 -4.87
C THR A 45 -18.74 -13.75 -5.83
N LEU A 46 -19.98 -14.23 -5.68
CA LEU A 46 -21.06 -13.78 -6.56
C LEU A 46 -21.73 -12.53 -6.05
N ASN A 47 -21.87 -11.55 -6.94
CA ASN A 47 -22.80 -10.45 -6.71
C ASN A 47 -24.25 -10.91 -6.91
N SER A 48 -25.22 -10.09 -6.47
CA SER A 48 -26.64 -10.42 -6.51
C SER A 48 -27.15 -10.85 -7.90
N LYS A 49 -26.67 -10.22 -8.97
CA LYS A 49 -27.06 -10.57 -10.36
C LYS A 49 -26.52 -11.94 -10.78
N GLN A 50 -25.28 -12.25 -10.41
CA GLN A 50 -24.69 -13.56 -10.70
C GLN A 50 -25.35 -14.67 -9.89
N SER A 51 -25.72 -14.41 -8.64
CA SER A 51 -26.47 -15.35 -7.80
C SER A 51 -27.83 -15.70 -8.40
N VAL A 52 -28.58 -14.70 -8.91
CA VAL A 52 -29.86 -14.92 -9.59
C VAL A 52 -29.69 -15.76 -10.86
N ARG A 53 -28.65 -15.49 -11.66
CA ARG A 53 -28.35 -16.28 -12.87
C ARG A 53 -27.97 -17.72 -12.53
N LEU A 54 -27.21 -17.93 -11.46
CA LEU A 54 -26.86 -19.26 -10.98
C LEU A 54 -28.10 -20.03 -10.52
N ILE A 55 -28.99 -19.40 -9.76
CA ILE A 55 -30.25 -20.00 -9.32
C ILE A 55 -31.13 -20.37 -10.51
N ALA A 56 -31.27 -19.48 -11.50
CA ALA A 56 -32.03 -19.76 -12.71
C ALA A 56 -31.46 -20.95 -13.51
N LEU A 57 -30.13 -21.03 -13.62
CA LEU A 57 -29.43 -22.15 -14.25
C LEU A 57 -29.67 -23.47 -13.50
N LEU A 58 -29.58 -23.45 -12.16
CA LEU A 58 -29.84 -24.63 -11.32
C LEU A 58 -31.29 -25.11 -11.45
N ILE A 59 -32.26 -24.20 -11.56
CA ILE A 59 -33.68 -24.53 -11.79
C ILE A 59 -33.86 -25.19 -13.16
N LEU A 60 -33.28 -24.63 -14.23
CA LEU A 60 -33.32 -25.19 -15.59
C LEU A 60 -32.74 -26.60 -15.66
N LEU A 61 -31.61 -26.81 -14.98
CA LEU A 61 -30.95 -28.12 -14.91
C LEU A 61 -31.75 -29.12 -14.07
N PHE A 62 -32.35 -28.68 -12.96
CA PHE A 62 -33.24 -29.53 -12.17
C PHE A 62 -34.49 -29.93 -12.97
N THR A 63 -35.08 -29.01 -13.75
CA THR A 63 -36.19 -29.36 -14.65
C THR A 63 -35.77 -30.35 -15.73
N GLY A 64 -34.61 -30.17 -16.37
CA GLY A 64 -34.08 -31.13 -17.35
C GLY A 64 -33.87 -32.52 -16.75
N TYR A 65 -33.39 -32.59 -15.51
CA TYR A 65 -33.24 -33.83 -14.76
C TYR A 65 -34.59 -34.52 -14.46
N VAL A 66 -35.61 -33.75 -14.09
CA VAL A 66 -36.97 -34.26 -13.79
C VAL A 66 -37.69 -34.76 -15.04
N PHE A 67 -37.48 -34.14 -16.20
CA PHE A 67 -38.13 -34.51 -17.47
C PHE A 67 -37.42 -35.62 -18.27
N GLY A 68 -36.46 -36.34 -17.67
CA GLY A 68 -35.86 -37.55 -18.27
C GLY A 68 -34.58 -37.32 -19.09
N GLU A 69 -34.10 -36.08 -19.21
CA GLU A 69 -32.86 -35.70 -19.92
C GLU A 69 -31.64 -35.75 -18.98
N LYS A 70 -31.50 -36.83 -18.19
CA LYS A 70 -30.51 -36.92 -17.11
C LYS A 70 -29.06 -36.83 -17.61
N GLU A 71 -28.72 -37.55 -18.67
CA GLU A 71 -27.35 -37.58 -19.22
C GLU A 71 -26.94 -36.22 -19.81
N ASN A 72 -27.83 -35.57 -20.56
CA ASN A 72 -27.60 -34.26 -21.13
C ASN A 72 -27.45 -33.17 -20.06
N THR A 73 -28.29 -33.22 -19.02
CA THR A 73 -28.20 -32.32 -17.87
C THR A 73 -26.85 -32.47 -17.13
N LEU A 74 -26.42 -33.72 -16.93
CA LEU A 74 -25.14 -34.05 -16.30
C LEU A 74 -23.94 -33.56 -17.11
N LEU A 75 -23.96 -33.77 -18.43
CA LEU A 75 -22.91 -33.31 -19.33
C LEU A 75 -22.80 -31.78 -19.32
N VAL A 76 -23.93 -31.07 -19.34
CA VAL A 76 -23.94 -29.59 -19.27
C VAL A 76 -23.39 -29.10 -17.94
N LEU A 77 -23.76 -29.70 -16.81
CA LEU A 77 -23.21 -29.39 -15.49
C LEU A 77 -21.70 -29.60 -15.43
N TYR A 78 -21.22 -30.73 -15.97
CA TYR A 78 -19.80 -31.06 -16.02
C TYR A 78 -19.03 -30.05 -16.85
N LEU A 79 -19.47 -29.77 -18.09
CA LEU A 79 -18.82 -28.80 -18.98
C LEU A 79 -18.83 -27.38 -18.39
N ALA A 80 -19.93 -26.96 -17.76
CA ALA A 80 -20.01 -25.67 -17.08
C ALA A 80 -19.04 -25.58 -15.89
N SER A 81 -18.93 -26.66 -15.11
CA SER A 81 -17.99 -26.74 -13.97
C SER A 81 -16.54 -26.72 -14.44
N CYS A 82 -16.20 -27.50 -15.47
CA CYS A 82 -14.87 -27.48 -16.09
C CYS A 82 -14.54 -26.10 -16.67
N GLY A 83 -15.47 -25.46 -17.38
CA GLY A 83 -15.30 -24.11 -17.91
C GLY A 83 -15.10 -23.06 -16.82
N PHE A 84 -15.86 -23.15 -15.71
CA PHE A 84 -15.69 -22.26 -14.57
C PHE A 84 -14.33 -22.46 -13.88
N MET A 85 -13.93 -23.71 -13.65
CA MET A 85 -12.63 -24.05 -13.07
C MET A 85 -11.48 -23.58 -13.97
N ALA A 86 -11.57 -23.81 -15.29
CA ALA A 86 -10.60 -23.32 -16.26
C ALA A 86 -10.50 -21.78 -16.23
N LYS A 87 -11.63 -21.07 -16.19
CA LYS A 87 -11.66 -19.61 -16.05
C LYS A 87 -11.01 -19.17 -14.73
N ARG A 88 -11.30 -19.82 -13.61
CA ARG A 88 -10.69 -19.51 -12.30
C ARG A 88 -9.18 -19.69 -12.33
N VAL A 89 -8.70 -20.84 -12.83
CA VAL A 89 -7.27 -21.13 -12.99
C VAL A 89 -6.61 -20.09 -13.88
N PHE A 90 -7.24 -19.71 -15.00
CA PHE A 90 -6.74 -18.68 -15.90
C PHE A 90 -6.62 -17.31 -15.20
N VAL A 91 -7.65 -16.86 -14.49
CA VAL A 91 -7.63 -15.58 -13.75
C VAL A 91 -6.54 -15.57 -12.68
N VAL A 92 -6.37 -16.69 -11.95
CA VAL A 92 -5.32 -16.83 -10.94
C VAL A 92 -3.94 -16.78 -11.59
N ALA A 93 -3.72 -17.51 -12.69
CA ALA A 93 -2.44 -17.51 -13.40
C ALA A 93 -2.09 -16.12 -13.95
N MET A 94 -3.05 -15.42 -14.56
CA MET A 94 -2.87 -14.04 -15.03
C MET A 94 -2.58 -13.07 -13.88
N THR A 95 -3.28 -13.22 -12.75
CA THR A 95 -3.01 -12.42 -11.54
C THR A 95 -1.60 -12.67 -11.03
N LEU A 96 -1.17 -13.93 -10.87
CA LEU A 96 0.17 -14.28 -10.39
C LEU A 96 1.28 -13.74 -11.30
N ARG A 97 1.06 -13.76 -12.63
CA ARG A 97 2.01 -13.18 -13.60
C ARG A 97 2.20 -11.67 -13.40
N ALA A 98 1.12 -10.96 -13.09
CA ALA A 98 1.11 -9.52 -12.85
C ALA A 98 1.53 -9.13 -11.42
N SER A 99 1.40 -10.04 -10.44
CA SER A 99 1.73 -9.78 -9.04
C SER A 99 3.24 -9.61 -8.80
N THR A 100 3.57 -8.81 -7.79
CA THR A 100 4.95 -8.64 -7.33
C THR A 100 5.40 -9.84 -6.47
N PRO A 101 6.54 -10.50 -6.76
CA PRO A 101 6.99 -11.66 -5.99
C PRO A 101 7.26 -11.35 -4.51
N ALA A 102 7.75 -10.14 -4.22
CA ALA A 102 8.12 -9.73 -2.86
C ALA A 102 6.93 -9.76 -1.90
N SER A 103 5.76 -9.23 -2.28
CA SER A 103 4.57 -9.23 -1.42
C SER A 103 4.02 -10.63 -1.10
N LEU A 104 4.31 -11.62 -1.95
CA LEU A 104 3.87 -13.01 -1.73
C LEU A 104 4.84 -13.80 -0.85
N MET A 105 6.14 -13.53 -0.95
CA MET A 105 7.16 -14.28 -0.24
C MET A 105 7.63 -13.62 1.06
N PHE A 106 7.43 -12.31 1.22
CA PHE A 106 7.96 -11.57 2.36
C PHE A 106 7.53 -12.13 3.73
N PRO A 107 6.24 -12.46 3.98
CA PRO A 107 5.83 -13.02 5.26
C PRO A 107 6.58 -14.31 5.59
N VAL A 108 6.76 -15.19 4.60
CA VAL A 108 7.45 -16.47 4.77
C VAL A 108 8.96 -16.28 4.97
N ILE A 109 9.60 -15.46 4.13
CA ILE A 109 11.05 -15.23 4.18
C ILE A 109 11.45 -14.53 5.49
N SER A 110 10.62 -13.59 5.97
CA SER A 110 10.93 -12.82 7.18
C SER A 110 11.10 -13.68 8.44
N HIS A 111 10.44 -14.85 8.51
CA HIS A 111 10.57 -15.79 9.62
C HIS A 111 11.77 -16.75 9.49
N ILE A 112 12.33 -16.89 8.28
CA ILE A 112 13.38 -17.87 7.98
C ILE A 112 14.76 -17.21 7.99
N VAL A 113 14.87 -15.93 7.66
CA VAL A 113 16.17 -15.23 7.61
C VAL A 113 16.62 -14.92 9.05
N PRO A 114 17.65 -15.61 9.58
CA PRO A 114 18.17 -15.27 10.89
C PRO A 114 18.77 -13.86 10.84
N ARG A 115 18.50 -13.06 11.87
CA ARG A 115 19.32 -11.88 12.11
C ARG A 115 20.75 -12.35 12.38
N TRP A 116 21.68 -11.91 11.56
CA TRP A 116 23.10 -12.18 11.75
C TRP A 116 23.87 -10.87 11.63
N SER A 117 24.89 -10.72 12.47
CA SER A 117 25.80 -9.58 12.47
C SER A 117 27.20 -10.05 12.09
N LEU A 118 27.93 -9.19 11.38
CA LEU A 118 29.37 -9.37 11.21
C LEU A 118 30.05 -9.07 12.54
N ASP A 119 31.00 -9.92 12.93
CA ASP A 119 31.91 -9.59 14.03
C ASP A 119 32.81 -8.40 13.66
N ASN A 120 33.55 -7.87 14.64
CA ASN A 120 34.40 -6.70 14.43
C ASN A 120 35.42 -6.89 13.29
N HIS A 121 35.97 -8.10 13.15
CA HIS A 121 36.99 -8.38 12.16
C HIS A 121 36.39 -8.47 10.75
N ALA A 122 35.28 -9.19 10.60
CA ALA A 122 34.57 -9.37 9.33
C ALA A 122 33.91 -8.06 8.86
N PHE A 123 33.47 -7.18 9.77
CA PHE A 123 32.85 -5.89 9.45
C PHE A 123 33.70 -5.04 8.49
N PHE A 124 35.00 -4.92 8.76
CA PHE A 124 35.91 -4.10 7.94
C PHE A 124 36.47 -4.85 6.71
N ARG A 125 36.17 -6.15 6.61
CA ARG A 125 36.68 -7.08 5.60
C ARG A 125 35.57 -7.72 4.75
N ALA A 126 34.36 -7.16 4.75
CA ALA A 126 33.19 -7.75 4.11
C ALA A 126 33.32 -7.94 2.58
N ASP A 127 34.20 -7.17 1.93
CA ASP A 127 34.53 -7.20 0.50
C ASP A 127 35.91 -7.82 0.21
N SER A 128 36.50 -8.53 1.18
CA SER A 128 37.84 -9.13 1.08
C SER A 128 38.94 -8.16 0.62
N PRO A 129 39.09 -6.98 1.27
CA PRO A 129 40.10 -6.00 0.90
C PRO A 129 41.50 -6.50 1.34
N PRO A 130 42.59 -5.94 0.77
CA PRO A 130 43.93 -6.14 1.35
C PRO A 130 43.97 -5.73 2.83
N GLU A 131 44.78 -6.42 3.64
CA GLU A 131 44.78 -6.24 5.10
C GLU A 131 45.06 -4.79 5.54
N TYR A 132 46.01 -4.12 4.89
CA TYR A 132 46.32 -2.71 5.17
C TYR A 132 45.13 -1.76 4.92
N ILE A 133 44.20 -2.11 4.03
CA ILE A 133 42.96 -1.35 3.79
C ILE A 133 41.96 -1.61 4.92
N ALA A 134 41.83 -2.87 5.37
CA ALA A 134 40.96 -3.23 6.48
C ALA A 134 41.37 -2.50 7.77
N GLU A 135 42.67 -2.53 8.11
CA GLU A 135 43.23 -1.81 9.26
C GLU A 135 42.98 -0.29 9.16
N LYS A 136 43.15 0.28 7.96
CA LYS A 136 42.88 1.70 7.72
C LYS A 136 41.39 2.05 7.90
N ARG A 137 40.47 1.17 7.46
CA ARG A 137 39.02 1.35 7.65
C ARG A 137 38.65 1.31 9.13
N GLU A 138 39.20 0.35 9.86
CA GLU A 138 38.98 0.20 11.30
C GLU A 138 39.46 1.44 12.07
N ALA A 139 40.71 1.86 11.85
CA ALA A 139 41.27 3.05 12.49
C ALA A 139 40.48 4.34 12.16
N ALA A 140 40.07 4.52 10.91
CA ALA A 140 39.26 5.66 10.49
C ALA A 140 37.87 5.64 11.16
N PHE A 141 37.25 4.46 11.27
CA PHE A 141 35.95 4.30 11.90
C PHE A 141 35.99 4.57 13.40
N GLU A 142 37.03 4.11 14.11
CA GLU A 142 37.25 4.45 15.51
C GLU A 142 37.48 5.96 15.73
N GLN A 143 38.23 6.61 14.84
CA GLN A 143 38.43 8.05 14.88
C GLN A 143 37.10 8.79 14.69
N LEU A 144 36.28 8.35 13.73
CA LEU A 144 34.95 8.90 13.49
C LEU A 144 34.06 8.74 14.73
N TYR A 145 34.03 7.56 15.33
CA TYR A 145 33.25 7.29 16.55
C TYR A 145 33.67 8.18 17.72
N LYS A 146 34.98 8.30 17.99
CA LYS A 146 35.49 9.19 19.04
C LYS A 146 35.10 10.64 18.78
N LYS A 147 35.22 11.11 17.54
CA LYS A 147 34.80 12.45 17.14
C LYS A 147 33.29 12.64 17.35
N TRP A 148 32.48 11.66 16.96
CA TRP A 148 31.03 11.67 17.12
C TRP A 148 30.63 11.79 18.61
N CYS A 149 31.20 10.95 19.47
CA CYS A 149 30.95 11.00 20.92
C CYS A 149 31.34 12.33 21.55
N ASN A 150 32.44 12.93 21.10
CA ASN A 150 32.89 14.23 21.60
C ASN A 150 32.03 15.38 21.10
N MET A 151 31.52 15.30 19.87
CA MET A 151 30.64 16.30 19.32
C MET A 151 29.27 16.24 20.00
N PHE A 152 28.63 15.07 20.09
CA PHE A 152 27.21 14.93 20.45
C PHE A 152 26.94 14.26 21.82
N PRO A 153 27.59 14.65 22.92
CA PRO A 153 27.47 13.94 24.18
C PRO A 153 26.05 13.96 24.76
N LYS A 154 25.31 15.08 24.64
CA LYS A 154 23.92 15.16 25.15
C LYS A 154 22.96 14.41 24.23
N SER A 155 23.09 14.56 22.92
CA SER A 155 22.22 13.84 21.97
C SER A 155 22.33 12.33 22.15
N ILE A 156 23.54 11.79 22.37
CA ILE A 156 23.75 10.37 22.66
C ILE A 156 23.10 9.97 23.99
N GLN A 157 23.22 10.80 25.03
CA GLN A 157 22.58 10.54 26.32
C GLN A 157 21.05 10.49 26.21
N GLU A 158 20.46 11.47 25.53
CA GLU A 158 19.02 11.56 25.30
C GLU A 158 18.52 10.40 24.43
N SER A 159 19.25 10.05 23.36
CA SER A 159 18.93 8.89 22.53
C SER A 159 18.82 7.62 23.37
N ARG A 160 19.83 7.34 24.21
CA ARG A 160 19.82 6.14 25.07
C ARG A 160 18.66 6.15 26.05
N TYR A 161 18.36 7.31 26.63
CA TYR A 161 17.22 7.47 27.53
C TYR A 161 15.88 7.20 26.82
N LEU A 162 15.69 7.76 25.62
CA LEU A 162 14.49 7.58 24.82
C LEU A 162 14.37 6.16 24.27
N ALA A 163 15.46 5.56 23.80
CA ALA A 163 15.47 4.22 23.22
C ALA A 163 15.02 3.15 24.24
N ASP A 164 15.19 3.39 25.53
CA ASP A 164 14.66 2.54 26.60
C ASP A 164 13.13 2.66 26.73
N LYS A 165 12.58 3.86 26.56
CA LYS A 165 11.17 4.19 26.92
C LYS A 165 10.23 4.41 25.74
N PHE A 166 10.76 4.60 24.53
CA PHE A 166 10.02 5.00 23.35
C PHE A 166 10.19 3.96 22.24
N SER A 167 9.13 3.17 22.01
CA SER A 167 9.11 2.10 21.00
C SER A 167 9.37 2.61 19.60
N ASP A 168 8.87 3.79 19.27
CA ASP A 168 8.89 4.30 17.91
C ASP A 168 10.32 4.66 17.50
N LEU A 169 11.12 5.18 18.45
CA LEU A 169 12.54 5.40 18.23
C LEU A 169 13.28 4.10 17.93
N ARG A 170 12.99 3.02 18.66
CA ARG A 170 13.58 1.69 18.40
C ARG A 170 13.15 1.15 17.04
N PHE A 171 11.91 1.37 16.64
CA PHE A 171 11.40 0.95 15.34
C PHE A 171 12.09 1.68 14.19
N CYS A 172 12.23 3.01 14.29
CA CYS A 172 12.91 3.82 13.28
C CYS A 172 14.42 3.51 13.20
N ALA A 173 15.09 3.29 14.33
CA ALA A 173 16.50 2.91 14.36
C ALA A 173 16.77 1.50 13.81
N GLY A 174 15.82 0.58 14.03
CA GLY A 174 15.94 -0.84 13.69
C GLY A 174 15.99 -1.17 12.20
N ASN A 175 15.72 -0.22 11.32
CA ASN A 175 15.56 -0.48 9.89
C ASN A 175 16.44 0.39 8.98
N ARG A 176 17.34 1.21 9.55
CA ARG A 176 18.22 2.17 8.83
C ARG A 176 19.52 1.60 8.31
N VAL A 177 19.95 0.48 8.88
CA VAL A 177 21.26 -0.12 8.59
C VAL A 177 21.06 -1.51 8.05
N PHE A 178 21.79 -1.85 6.99
CA PHE A 178 21.79 -3.19 6.43
C PHE A 178 22.16 -4.21 7.51
N ILE A 179 21.34 -5.27 7.64
CA ILE A 179 21.30 -6.19 8.78
C ILE A 179 22.70 -6.64 9.29
N PRO A 180 23.64 -7.09 8.43
CA PRO A 180 24.95 -7.55 8.87
C PRO A 180 25.80 -6.50 9.59
N PHE A 181 25.57 -5.21 9.34
CA PHE A 181 26.33 -4.10 9.93
C PHE A 181 25.59 -3.42 11.09
N GLN A 182 24.32 -3.79 11.33
CA GLN A 182 23.41 -3.09 12.21
C GLN A 182 23.90 -3.04 13.66
N GLU A 183 24.42 -4.15 14.18
CA GLU A 183 24.80 -4.23 15.60
C GLU A 183 25.87 -3.20 15.97
N LYS A 184 26.91 -3.06 15.14
CA LYS A 184 28.00 -2.11 15.39
C LYS A 184 27.57 -0.68 15.10
N LEU A 185 26.93 -0.44 13.95
CA LEU A 185 26.55 0.91 13.53
C LEU A 185 25.46 1.52 14.42
N SER A 186 24.46 0.76 14.87
CA SER A 186 23.44 1.27 15.78
C SER A 186 24.01 1.71 17.13
N LYS A 187 25.09 1.05 17.60
CA LYS A 187 25.76 1.39 18.86
C LYS A 187 26.73 2.57 18.71
N TRP A 188 27.43 2.66 17.57
CA TRP A 188 28.55 3.59 17.38
C TRP A 188 28.15 4.85 16.63
N CYS A 189 27.20 4.75 15.71
CA CYS A 189 26.70 5.86 14.90
C CYS A 189 25.18 5.99 15.10
N ASP A 190 24.75 5.99 16.36
CA ASP A 190 23.35 6.16 16.72
C ASP A 190 22.83 7.48 16.10
N PRO A 191 21.90 7.41 15.14
CA PRO A 191 21.46 8.57 14.37
C PRO A 191 20.47 9.45 15.15
N CYS A 192 20.14 9.12 16.39
CA CYS A 192 19.11 9.84 17.13
C CYS A 192 19.57 11.24 17.56
N THR A 193 19.46 12.17 16.63
CA THR A 193 19.56 13.59 16.86
C THR A 193 18.26 14.08 17.49
N VAL A 194 18.31 14.41 18.78
CA VAL A 194 17.24 15.19 19.42
C VAL A 194 17.43 16.65 19.03
N VAL A 195 16.39 17.23 18.44
CA VAL A 195 16.42 18.61 17.93
C VAL A 195 15.71 19.51 18.93
N ASP A 196 16.35 20.62 19.29
CA ASP A 196 15.78 21.66 20.15
C ASP A 196 14.88 22.60 19.34
N HIS A 197 15.41 23.18 18.27
CA HIS A 197 14.65 24.06 17.38
C HIS A 197 15.18 24.00 15.93
N ALA A 198 14.38 24.56 15.02
CA ALA A 198 14.81 24.84 13.65
C ALA A 198 15.06 26.34 13.51
N ASP A 199 16.01 26.73 12.67
CA ASP A 199 16.29 28.12 12.29
C ASP A 199 16.59 28.17 10.79
N ARG A 200 15.75 28.89 10.02
CA ARG A 200 15.78 28.91 8.55
C ARG A 200 15.65 27.52 7.93
N THR A 201 16.77 26.92 7.54
CA THR A 201 16.88 25.59 6.89
C THR A 201 17.59 24.58 7.77
N ASP A 202 18.10 25.01 8.92
CA ASP A 202 18.91 24.17 9.78
C ASP A 202 18.10 23.68 10.98
N LEU A 203 18.43 22.48 11.43
CA LEU A 203 18.03 21.93 12.71
C LEU A 203 19.17 22.15 13.70
N ILE A 204 18.80 22.56 14.91
CA ILE A 204 19.72 22.83 16.00
C ILE A 204 19.48 21.75 17.04
N ASP A 205 20.48 20.90 17.24
CA ASP A 205 20.38 19.81 18.19
C ASP A 205 20.53 20.28 19.65
N VAL A 206 20.32 19.37 20.59
CA VAL A 206 20.43 19.65 22.04
C VAL A 206 21.87 19.94 22.50
N ASP A 207 22.87 19.64 21.66
CA ASP A 207 24.27 20.01 21.88
C ASP A 207 24.60 21.41 21.32
N GLY A 208 23.69 22.01 20.54
CA GLY A 208 23.82 23.33 19.93
C GLY A 208 24.45 23.33 18.53
N HIS A 209 24.61 22.16 17.90
CA HIS A 209 25.12 22.11 16.53
C HIS A 209 24.03 22.48 15.52
N ARG A 210 24.45 23.21 14.51
CA ARG A 210 23.64 23.58 13.36
C ARG A 210 23.83 22.57 12.24
N LEU A 211 22.76 21.89 11.87
CA LEU A 211 22.73 20.84 10.85
C LEU A 211 21.75 21.25 9.74
N THR A 212 22.24 21.47 8.53
CA THR A 212 21.36 21.74 7.39
C THR A 212 20.49 20.54 7.09
N ASP A 213 19.17 20.74 7.12
CA ASP A 213 18.24 19.64 6.93
C ASP A 213 17.97 19.36 5.46
N VAL A 214 18.62 18.31 4.97
CA VAL A 214 18.38 17.76 3.64
C VAL A 214 17.28 16.69 3.61
N SER A 215 16.72 16.32 4.77
CA SER A 215 15.58 15.40 4.86
C SER A 215 14.25 16.09 4.56
N GLY A 216 14.15 17.40 4.82
CA GLY A 216 12.97 18.22 4.57
C GLY A 216 11.74 17.73 5.32
N SER A 217 11.91 17.15 6.52
CA SER A 217 10.85 16.54 7.32
C SER A 217 10.01 15.52 6.52
N TYR A 218 10.69 14.55 5.90
CA TYR A 218 10.05 13.53 5.04
C TYR A 218 9.19 14.11 3.91
N GLY A 219 9.61 15.26 3.40
CA GLY A 219 8.89 15.99 2.36
C GLY A 219 7.63 16.70 2.84
N VAL A 220 7.50 17.02 4.13
CA VAL A 220 6.51 18.02 4.60
C VAL A 220 6.99 19.42 4.27
N ASN A 221 8.28 19.71 4.46
CA ASN A 221 8.79 21.08 4.43
C ASN A 221 9.11 21.56 3.01
N VAL A 222 8.10 22.05 2.26
CA VAL A 222 8.30 22.65 0.92
C VAL A 222 8.74 24.12 1.00
N CYS A 223 8.31 24.84 2.03
CA CYS A 223 8.41 26.31 2.13
C CYS A 223 9.50 26.82 3.09
N GLY A 224 10.20 25.94 3.81
CA GLY A 224 11.17 26.30 4.84
C GLY A 224 10.56 26.43 6.24
N TYR A 225 11.35 26.17 7.29
CA TYR A 225 10.83 26.04 8.66
C TYR A 225 10.14 27.31 9.18
N ASP A 226 10.64 28.49 8.82
CA ASP A 226 10.07 29.74 9.30
C ASP A 226 8.71 30.05 8.68
N ALA A 227 8.47 29.63 7.43
CA ALA A 227 7.15 29.71 6.82
C ALA A 227 6.15 28.80 7.54
N TYR A 228 6.54 27.57 7.86
CA TYR A 228 5.70 26.64 8.61
C TYR A 228 5.38 27.14 10.03
N LYS A 229 6.35 27.67 10.77
CA LYS A 229 6.11 28.31 12.07
C LYS A 229 5.06 29.42 11.96
N ARG A 230 5.19 30.26 10.93
CA ARG A 230 4.24 31.34 10.66
C ARG A 230 2.84 30.80 10.37
N PHE A 231 2.70 29.84 9.45
CA PHE A 231 1.40 29.20 9.14
C PHE A 231 0.70 28.65 10.38
N MET A 232 1.45 27.94 11.24
CA MET A 232 0.91 27.40 12.49
C MET A 232 0.49 28.51 13.45
N SER A 233 1.31 29.55 13.62
CA SER A 233 0.99 30.68 14.51
C SER A 233 -0.23 31.48 14.05
N GLU A 234 -0.32 31.77 12.75
CA GLU A 234 -1.46 32.49 12.15
C GLU A 234 -2.75 31.66 12.26
N GLY A 235 -2.67 30.36 11.96
CA GLY A 235 -3.81 29.44 12.07
C GLY A 235 -4.32 29.27 13.51
N LEU A 236 -3.41 29.19 14.49
CA LEU A 236 -3.76 29.15 15.91
C LEU A 236 -4.42 30.46 16.35
N GLU A 237 -3.86 31.61 15.98
CA GLU A 237 -4.42 32.92 16.32
C GLU A 237 -5.83 33.11 15.75
N LEU A 238 -6.07 32.67 14.51
CA LEU A 238 -7.39 32.71 13.87
C LEU A 238 -8.44 31.84 14.56
N THR A 239 -8.03 30.77 15.25
CA THR A 239 -8.93 29.76 15.82
C THR A 239 -8.93 29.72 17.35
N LYS A 240 -8.16 30.59 18.01
CA LYS A 240 -7.97 30.55 19.47
C LYS A 240 -9.27 30.68 20.28
N ASP A 241 -10.23 31.46 19.79
CA ASP A 241 -11.46 31.77 20.51
C ASP A 241 -12.48 30.61 20.46
N VAL A 242 -12.43 29.76 19.42
CA VAL A 242 -13.27 28.55 19.35
C VAL A 242 -12.70 27.41 20.18
N GLY A 243 -11.37 27.33 20.33
CA GLY A 243 -10.70 26.30 21.12
C GLY A 243 -11.01 24.87 20.65
N CYS A 244 -11.07 23.92 21.59
CA CYS A 244 -11.25 22.49 21.31
C CYS A 244 -12.72 22.05 21.18
N VAL A 245 -13.55 22.81 20.45
CA VAL A 245 -14.95 22.43 20.21
C VAL A 245 -15.01 21.29 19.18
N LEU A 246 -15.64 20.18 19.55
CA LEU A 246 -15.86 19.01 18.69
C LEU A 246 -17.35 18.85 18.40
N GLY A 247 -17.69 18.62 17.14
CA GLY A 247 -19.08 18.42 16.67
C GLY A 247 -19.56 19.56 15.76
N PRO A 248 -19.75 20.79 16.29
CA PRO A 248 -20.00 21.97 15.47
C PRO A 248 -18.82 22.29 14.54
N LEU A 249 -19.09 22.97 13.42
CA LEU A 249 -18.07 23.39 12.46
C LEU A 249 -17.75 24.87 12.60
N HIS A 250 -16.46 25.23 12.51
CA HIS A 250 -16.02 26.61 12.42
C HIS A 250 -16.26 27.17 10.99
N PRO A 251 -16.69 28.44 10.80
CA PRO A 251 -16.99 28.99 9.47
C PRO A 251 -15.86 28.91 8.44
N LEU A 252 -14.59 28.91 8.89
CA LEU A 252 -13.40 28.76 8.02
C LEU A 252 -13.42 27.49 7.16
N ILE A 253 -14.17 26.45 7.56
CA ILE A 253 -14.27 25.23 6.76
C ILE A 253 -14.79 25.48 5.35
N ARG A 254 -15.61 26.52 5.15
CA ARG A 254 -16.15 26.88 3.84
C ARG A 254 -15.04 27.25 2.86
N GLU A 255 -14.17 28.17 3.24
CA GLU A 255 -13.06 28.63 2.40
C GLU A 255 -12.08 27.49 2.11
N ASN A 256 -11.76 26.67 3.11
CA ASN A 256 -10.92 25.49 2.94
C ASN A 256 -11.52 24.49 1.94
N ILE A 257 -12.83 24.24 2.00
CA ILE A 257 -13.52 23.38 1.03
C ILE A 257 -13.44 23.99 -0.37
N ASP A 258 -13.73 25.29 -0.52
CA ASP A 258 -13.72 25.94 -1.83
C ASP A 258 -12.33 25.87 -2.48
N MET A 259 -11.25 26.16 -1.74
CA MET A 259 -9.86 26.02 -2.21
C MET A 259 -9.52 24.57 -2.62
N LEU A 260 -9.89 23.59 -1.79
CA LEU A 260 -9.58 22.19 -2.08
C LEU A 260 -10.36 21.66 -3.29
N ARG A 261 -11.59 22.11 -3.49
CA ARG A 261 -12.40 21.77 -4.67
C ARG A 261 -11.81 22.37 -5.94
N GLU A 262 -11.37 23.62 -5.88
CA GLU A 262 -10.70 24.29 -7.00
C GLU A 262 -9.42 23.55 -7.41
N ILE A 263 -8.54 23.25 -6.45
CA ILE A 263 -7.25 22.59 -6.71
C ILE A 263 -7.45 21.15 -7.21
N SER A 264 -8.35 20.40 -6.58
CA SER A 264 -8.55 18.98 -6.91
C SER A 264 -9.46 18.74 -8.12
N GLY A 265 -10.28 19.74 -8.48
CA GLY A 265 -11.34 19.61 -9.48
C GLY A 265 -12.46 18.64 -9.05
N LYS A 266 -12.70 18.46 -7.73
CA LYS A 266 -13.67 17.49 -7.19
C LYS A 266 -14.87 18.14 -6.51
N ASP A 267 -15.93 17.35 -6.36
CA ASP A 267 -17.21 17.84 -5.83
C ASP A 267 -17.20 17.94 -4.31
N GLU A 268 -16.65 16.94 -3.63
CA GLU A 268 -16.76 16.78 -2.18
C GLU A 268 -15.41 16.50 -1.53
N ILE A 269 -15.28 16.95 -0.29
CA ILE A 269 -14.05 16.94 0.50
C ILE A 269 -14.32 16.29 1.86
N SER A 270 -13.38 15.50 2.35
CA SER A 270 -13.42 14.88 3.67
C SER A 270 -12.09 15.11 4.40
N PHE A 271 -12.18 15.59 5.64
CA PHE A 271 -11.03 15.91 6.50
C PHE A 271 -10.73 14.77 7.49
N HIS A 272 -9.45 14.50 7.70
CA HIS A 272 -8.88 13.44 8.54
C HIS A 272 -7.62 13.93 9.26
N MET A 273 -7.11 13.14 10.21
CA MET A 273 -5.94 13.52 11.02
C MET A 273 -4.61 13.05 10.43
N SER A 274 -4.63 12.16 9.43
CA SER A 274 -3.42 11.70 8.75
C SER A 274 -3.70 11.24 7.32
N GLY A 275 -2.64 11.18 6.50
CA GLY A 275 -2.71 10.54 5.18
C GLY A 275 -3.12 9.07 5.24
N THR A 276 -2.73 8.34 6.30
CA THR A 276 -3.17 6.94 6.50
C THR A 276 -4.68 6.86 6.69
N GLU A 277 -5.26 7.74 7.50
CA GLU A 277 -6.72 7.80 7.70
C GLU A 277 -7.46 8.22 6.41
N ALA A 278 -6.87 9.14 5.64
CA ALA A 278 -7.47 9.59 4.40
C ALA A 278 -7.47 8.46 3.35
N VAL A 279 -6.39 7.70 3.20
CA VAL A 279 -6.37 6.49 2.36
C VAL A 279 -7.38 5.46 2.86
N MET A 280 -7.42 5.19 4.17
CA MET A 280 -8.40 4.27 4.77
C MET A 280 -9.83 4.71 4.45
N CYS A 281 -10.14 6.00 4.57
CA CYS A 281 -11.44 6.55 4.26
C CYS A 281 -11.78 6.42 2.77
N ALA A 282 -10.87 6.81 1.87
CA ALA A 282 -11.06 6.69 0.43
C ALA A 282 -11.36 5.24 0.01
N MET A 283 -10.57 4.28 0.50
CA MET A 283 -10.77 2.86 0.20
C MET A 283 -12.07 2.29 0.77
N ARG A 284 -12.51 2.78 1.94
CA ARG A 284 -13.83 2.43 2.50
C ARG A 284 -14.96 3.00 1.66
N LEU A 285 -14.86 4.25 1.23
CA LEU A 285 -15.85 4.96 0.44
C LEU A 285 -16.05 4.33 -0.95
N VAL A 286 -14.98 4.02 -1.67
CA VAL A 286 -15.08 3.35 -2.99
C VAL A 286 -15.71 1.96 -2.86
N ARG A 287 -15.34 1.17 -1.84
CA ARG A 287 -15.96 -0.14 -1.59
C ARG A 287 -17.44 -0.02 -1.25
N PHE A 288 -17.80 0.94 -0.39
CA PHE A 288 -19.19 1.19 0.00
C PHE A 288 -20.05 1.54 -1.22
N ASN A 289 -19.60 2.48 -2.06
CA ASN A 289 -20.39 2.99 -3.18
C ASN A 289 -20.38 2.06 -4.41
N THR A 290 -19.35 1.24 -4.59
CA THR A 290 -19.28 0.29 -5.73
C THR A 290 -19.80 -1.11 -5.37
N GLY A 291 -19.81 -1.50 -4.10
CA GLY A 291 -20.09 -2.85 -3.65
C GLY A 291 -19.03 -3.89 -4.07
N LYS A 292 -17.89 -3.43 -4.61
CA LYS A 292 -16.79 -4.29 -5.08
C LYS A 292 -15.78 -4.53 -3.96
N LYS A 293 -15.07 -5.65 -4.03
CA LYS A 293 -14.22 -6.15 -2.94
C LYS A 293 -12.78 -5.65 -3.03
N TYR A 294 -12.16 -5.85 -4.19
CA TYR A 294 -10.71 -5.75 -4.32
C TYR A 294 -10.25 -4.31 -4.49
N VAL A 295 -9.11 -4.01 -3.89
CA VAL A 295 -8.31 -2.82 -4.20
C VAL A 295 -7.03 -3.28 -4.86
N VAL A 296 -6.62 -2.60 -5.92
CA VAL A 296 -5.31 -2.79 -6.56
C VAL A 296 -4.34 -1.76 -6.02
N VAL A 297 -3.14 -2.20 -5.63
CA VAL A 297 -1.97 -1.37 -5.30
C VAL A 297 -0.76 -1.88 -6.08
N PHE A 298 0.32 -1.10 -6.12
CA PHE A 298 1.53 -1.45 -6.85
C PHE A 298 2.70 -1.79 -5.92
N GLY A 299 3.59 -2.68 -6.38
CA GLY A 299 4.75 -3.10 -5.60
C GLY A 299 5.59 -1.93 -5.10
N GLY A 300 5.95 -1.95 -3.82
CA GLY A 300 6.77 -0.89 -3.23
C GLY A 300 6.02 0.43 -2.98
N ALA A 301 4.79 0.61 -3.44
CA ALA A 301 4.03 1.81 -3.11
C ALA A 301 3.75 1.88 -1.59
N TYR A 302 3.90 3.07 -1.01
CA TYR A 302 3.54 3.34 0.38
C TYR A 302 2.26 4.18 0.43
N HIS A 303 1.27 3.68 1.16
CA HIS A 303 -0.06 4.27 1.29
C HIS A 303 -0.48 4.48 2.76
N GLY A 304 0.51 4.63 3.64
CA GLY A 304 0.31 4.59 5.08
C GLY A 304 0.49 3.20 5.67
N TRP A 305 0.20 3.09 6.96
CA TRP A 305 0.43 1.90 7.79
C TRP A 305 -0.87 1.19 8.20
N TRP A 306 -1.96 1.45 7.47
CA TRP A 306 -3.21 0.73 7.65
C TRP A 306 -3.13 -0.66 6.99
N ASP A 307 -3.52 -1.70 7.74
CA ASP A 307 -3.45 -3.11 7.33
C ASP A 307 -4.09 -3.40 5.96
N GLY A 308 -5.08 -2.60 5.55
CA GLY A 308 -5.82 -2.82 4.30
C GLY A 308 -5.03 -2.49 3.03
N VAL A 309 -3.92 -1.76 3.13
CA VAL A 309 -3.08 -1.37 1.97
C VAL A 309 -1.59 -1.67 2.18
N GLN A 310 -1.16 -1.99 3.40
CA GLN A 310 0.22 -2.36 3.69
C GLN A 310 0.51 -3.80 3.26
N SER A 311 1.22 -3.99 2.14
CA SER A 311 1.51 -5.31 1.55
C SER A 311 2.89 -5.89 1.91
N LEU A 312 3.66 -5.21 2.76
CA LEU A 312 5.04 -5.55 3.10
C LEU A 312 5.26 -5.63 4.63
N ALA A 313 6.53 -5.66 5.04
CA ALA A 313 6.99 -5.74 6.42
C ALA A 313 6.17 -4.91 7.42
N GLY A 314 5.89 -5.50 8.59
CA GLY A 314 5.11 -4.86 9.66
C GLY A 314 3.61 -5.13 9.61
N ASN A 315 3.12 -5.81 8.57
CA ASN A 315 1.74 -6.32 8.52
C ASN A 315 1.74 -7.86 8.61
N GLU A 316 1.30 -8.39 9.75
CA GLU A 316 1.16 -9.84 9.98
C GLU A 316 -0.13 -10.42 9.38
N ARG A 317 -1.05 -9.55 8.94
CA ARG A 317 -2.29 -9.95 8.28
C ARG A 317 -2.02 -10.24 6.80
N VAL A 318 -2.54 -11.36 6.31
CA VAL A 318 -2.63 -11.64 4.87
C VAL A 318 -3.92 -11.00 4.32
N PRO A 319 -3.86 -9.88 3.58
CA PRO A 319 -5.06 -9.24 3.06
C PRO A 319 -5.69 -10.11 1.95
N SER A 320 -6.97 -10.47 2.11
CA SER A 320 -7.71 -11.30 1.14
C SER A 320 -8.50 -10.49 0.10
N ASP A 321 -8.32 -9.17 0.15
CA ASP A 321 -9.07 -8.13 -0.55
C ASP A 321 -8.16 -7.07 -1.20
N LEU A 322 -6.85 -7.35 -1.27
CA LEU A 322 -5.83 -6.50 -1.85
C LEU A 322 -5.09 -7.26 -2.98
N LEU A 323 -4.91 -6.62 -4.13
CA LEU A 323 -4.11 -7.14 -5.24
C LEU A 323 -2.87 -6.26 -5.40
N THR A 324 -1.69 -6.79 -5.07
CA THR A 324 -0.41 -6.08 -5.27
C THR A 324 0.18 -6.46 -6.62
N LEU A 325 0.09 -5.55 -7.59
CA LEU A 325 0.51 -5.74 -8.98
C LEU A 325 1.83 -5.00 -9.27
N LYS A 326 2.43 -5.28 -10.42
CA LYS A 326 3.64 -4.58 -10.88
C LYS A 326 3.29 -3.23 -11.50
N ASP A 327 4.02 -2.20 -11.10
CA ASP A 327 4.06 -0.90 -11.78
C ASP A 327 4.72 -1.07 -13.17
N LEU A 328 4.41 -0.18 -14.12
CA LEU A 328 4.92 -0.19 -15.51
C LEU A 328 4.73 -1.54 -16.24
N SER A 329 3.62 -2.24 -16.00
CA SER A 329 3.34 -3.56 -16.59
C SER A 329 1.98 -3.65 -17.28
N GLU A 330 1.96 -4.01 -18.56
CA GLU A 330 0.71 -4.31 -19.28
C GLU A 330 -0.05 -5.51 -18.68
N ALA A 331 0.66 -6.48 -18.08
CA ALA A 331 0.00 -7.60 -17.39
C ALA A 331 -0.88 -7.12 -16.24
N SER A 332 -0.50 -6.02 -15.56
CA SER A 332 -1.31 -5.40 -14.52
C SER A 332 -2.59 -4.78 -15.12
N MET A 333 -2.49 -4.14 -16.28
CA MET A 333 -3.66 -3.60 -17.01
C MET A 333 -4.62 -4.72 -17.42
N ASP A 334 -4.09 -5.85 -17.92
CA ASP A 334 -4.90 -7.01 -18.29
C ASP A 334 -5.65 -7.60 -17.10
N VAL A 335 -5.01 -7.67 -15.93
CA VAL A 335 -5.65 -8.15 -14.70
C VAL A 335 -6.75 -7.20 -14.23
N ILE A 336 -6.52 -5.87 -14.29
CA ILE A 336 -7.54 -4.87 -13.96
C ILE A 336 -8.76 -5.03 -14.86
N LYS A 337 -8.57 -5.20 -16.17
CA LYS A 337 -9.67 -5.46 -17.12
C LYS A 337 -10.40 -6.76 -16.82
N LEU A 338 -9.63 -7.85 -16.65
CA LEU A 338 -10.14 -9.20 -16.43
C LEU A 338 -10.98 -9.33 -15.14
N ARG A 339 -10.65 -8.53 -14.12
CA ARG A 339 -11.26 -8.57 -12.77
C ARG A 339 -12.03 -7.31 -12.43
N SER A 340 -12.37 -6.48 -13.42
CA SER A 340 -13.03 -5.18 -13.27
C SER A 340 -14.35 -5.23 -12.47
N ASP A 341 -15.11 -6.32 -12.61
CA ASP A 341 -16.35 -6.57 -11.85
C ASP A 341 -16.12 -6.73 -10.34
N GLU A 342 -14.90 -7.07 -9.92
CA GLU A 342 -14.55 -7.35 -8.52
C GLU A 342 -13.70 -6.23 -7.88
N ILE A 343 -13.11 -5.33 -8.68
CA ILE A 343 -12.18 -4.28 -8.23
C ILE A 343 -12.92 -2.96 -7.99
N ALA A 344 -12.93 -2.50 -6.74
CA ALA A 344 -13.48 -1.22 -6.34
C ALA A 344 -12.61 -0.05 -6.81
N ALA A 345 -11.30 -0.16 -6.61
CA ALA A 345 -10.36 0.90 -6.94
C ALA A 345 -8.98 0.39 -7.34
N VAL A 346 -8.31 1.20 -8.16
CA VAL A 346 -6.86 1.15 -8.38
C VAL A 346 -6.25 2.35 -7.64
N LEU A 347 -5.47 2.07 -6.61
CA LEU A 347 -4.80 3.06 -5.78
C LEU A 347 -3.35 3.20 -6.24
N VAL A 348 -2.99 4.39 -6.70
CA VAL A 348 -1.67 4.73 -7.24
C VAL A 348 -1.02 5.76 -6.35
N ASN A 349 0.26 5.57 -5.99
CA ASN A 349 1.09 6.63 -5.44
C ASN A 349 2.00 7.15 -6.56
N PRO A 350 1.76 8.35 -7.12
CA PRO A 350 2.55 8.86 -8.25
C PRO A 350 4.03 9.06 -7.95
N LEU A 351 4.43 9.04 -6.67
CA LEU A 351 5.85 9.03 -6.26
C LEU A 351 6.60 7.81 -6.84
N GLN A 352 5.90 6.71 -7.13
CA GLN A 352 6.48 5.54 -7.81
C GLN A 352 7.10 5.85 -9.17
N ALA A 353 6.77 7.00 -9.80
CA ALA A 353 7.47 7.47 -10.99
C ALA A 353 9.00 7.59 -10.82
N PHE A 354 9.48 7.78 -9.58
CA PHE A 354 10.91 7.91 -9.28
C PHE A 354 11.56 6.62 -8.81
N HIS A 355 10.77 5.57 -8.53
CA HIS A 355 11.23 4.29 -7.99
C HIS A 355 10.19 3.18 -8.22
N PRO A 356 9.87 2.85 -9.49
CA PRO A 356 8.79 1.92 -9.80
C PRO A 356 9.09 0.52 -9.27
N ASN A 357 8.07 -0.12 -8.67
CA ASN A 357 8.20 -1.45 -8.04
C ASN A 357 9.18 -1.52 -6.86
N ALA A 358 9.60 -0.37 -6.33
CA ALA A 358 10.50 -0.26 -5.21
C ALA A 358 9.87 0.60 -4.10
N PRO A 359 10.15 0.30 -2.82
CA PRO A 359 9.76 1.21 -1.76
C PRO A 359 10.32 2.60 -2.04
N PRO A 360 9.58 3.68 -1.71
CA PRO A 360 10.18 5.00 -1.74
C PRO A 360 11.49 5.00 -0.95
N PRO A 361 12.47 5.83 -1.35
CA PRO A 361 13.71 6.00 -0.62
C PRO A 361 13.37 6.18 0.85
N SER A 362 13.65 5.14 1.60
CA SER A 362 13.35 5.02 3.01
C SER A 362 14.56 4.39 3.64
N ASP A 363 14.61 4.46 4.94
CA ASP A 363 15.66 3.83 5.73
C ASP A 363 15.86 2.33 5.35
N LEU A 364 14.81 1.65 4.86
CA LEU A 364 14.82 0.27 4.33
C LEU A 364 15.39 0.14 2.90
N SER A 365 15.35 1.18 2.07
CA SER A 365 15.77 1.14 0.66
C SER A 365 17.29 1.24 0.46
N LEU A 366 18.06 1.45 1.53
CA LEU A 366 19.53 1.39 1.49
C LEU A 366 20.05 -0.04 1.21
N ALA A 367 19.20 -1.06 1.32
CA ALA A 367 19.51 -2.44 0.93
C ALA A 367 19.42 -2.69 -0.58
N SER A 368 18.68 -1.85 -1.32
CA SER A 368 18.59 -1.94 -2.77
C SER A 368 19.56 -0.94 -3.39
N ASN A 369 20.61 -1.41 -4.07
CA ASN A 369 21.53 -0.60 -4.89
C ASN A 369 20.84 0.09 -6.10
N ILE A 370 19.54 0.38 -6.02
CA ILE A 370 18.75 1.05 -7.04
C ILE A 370 19.00 2.55 -6.87
N ARG A 371 20.15 3.02 -7.36
CA ARG A 371 20.46 4.44 -7.58
C ARG A 371 20.27 4.81 -9.04
N GLU A 372 19.17 4.36 -9.64
CA GLU A 372 18.76 4.84 -10.95
C GLU A 372 17.59 5.80 -10.77
N VAL A 373 17.90 7.10 -10.82
CA VAL A 373 16.88 8.11 -11.13
C VAL A 373 16.65 7.97 -12.63
N SER A 374 15.73 7.09 -13.02
CA SER A 374 15.35 6.98 -14.42
C SER A 374 14.63 8.27 -14.82
N ASP A 375 14.93 8.80 -16.00
CA ASP A 375 14.16 9.87 -16.65
C ASP A 375 12.80 9.34 -17.17
N SER A 376 12.18 8.45 -16.39
CA SER A 376 10.99 7.67 -16.73
C SER A 376 9.70 8.48 -16.59
N SER A 377 9.77 9.77 -16.27
CA SER A 377 8.59 10.64 -16.11
C SER A 377 7.64 10.57 -17.31
N LYS A 378 8.16 10.50 -18.54
CA LYS A 378 7.38 10.34 -19.77
C LYS A 378 6.76 8.95 -19.92
N GLU A 379 7.48 7.90 -19.54
CA GLU A 379 6.97 6.53 -19.58
C GLU A 379 5.89 6.34 -18.52
N TYR A 380 6.14 6.82 -17.31
CA TYR A 380 5.18 6.81 -16.21
C TYR A 380 3.93 7.61 -16.54
N LYS A 381 4.07 8.79 -17.18
CA LYS A 381 2.92 9.55 -17.71
C LYS A 381 2.07 8.68 -18.63
N ARG A 382 2.67 8.03 -19.64
CA ARG A 382 1.93 7.15 -20.57
C ARG A 382 1.26 5.98 -19.86
N TRP A 383 1.91 5.44 -18.83
CA TRP A 383 1.34 4.38 -18.01
C TRP A 383 0.14 4.86 -17.19
N LEU A 384 0.20 6.06 -16.60
CA LEU A 384 -0.93 6.70 -15.91
C LEU A 384 -2.09 7.02 -16.86
N GLU A 385 -1.80 7.56 -18.04
CA GLU A 385 -2.80 7.80 -19.11
C GLU A 385 -3.51 6.50 -19.48
N ARG A 386 -2.74 5.42 -19.68
CA ARG A 386 -3.26 4.09 -19.99
C ARG A 386 -4.12 3.57 -18.84
N MET A 387 -3.67 3.71 -17.60
CA MET A 387 -4.40 3.27 -16.42
C MET A 387 -5.72 4.02 -16.26
N ARG A 388 -5.70 5.34 -16.46
CA ARG A 388 -6.90 6.18 -16.44
C ARG A 388 -7.91 5.69 -17.46
N GLN A 389 -7.47 5.42 -18.69
CA GLN A 389 -8.36 4.88 -19.73
C GLN A 389 -8.94 3.52 -19.32
N VAL A 390 -8.10 2.59 -18.84
CA VAL A 390 -8.56 1.26 -18.41
C VAL A 390 -9.57 1.35 -17.26
N CYS A 391 -9.32 2.20 -16.26
CA CYS A 391 -10.22 2.41 -15.13
C CYS A 391 -11.58 2.97 -15.60
N THR A 392 -11.56 3.93 -16.53
CA THR A 392 -12.78 4.48 -17.15
C THR A 392 -13.55 3.42 -17.92
N ASP A 393 -12.89 2.68 -18.81
CA ASP A 393 -13.53 1.63 -19.63
C ASP A 393 -14.15 0.51 -18.77
N CYS A 394 -13.53 0.23 -17.64
CA CYS A 394 -13.91 -0.86 -16.73
C CYS A 394 -14.82 -0.42 -15.57
N ASN A 395 -15.18 0.87 -15.47
CA ASN A 395 -15.90 1.43 -14.33
C ASN A 395 -15.26 1.04 -12.98
N VAL A 396 -13.95 1.24 -12.88
CA VAL A 396 -13.14 1.06 -11.67
C VAL A 396 -12.63 2.44 -11.24
N ALA A 397 -12.73 2.77 -9.96
CA ALA A 397 -12.26 4.07 -9.48
C ALA A 397 -10.73 4.15 -9.53
N LEU A 398 -10.17 5.15 -10.20
CA LEU A 398 -8.76 5.49 -10.07
C LEU A 398 -8.59 6.45 -8.89
N VAL A 399 -7.71 6.12 -7.96
CA VAL A 399 -7.42 6.94 -6.79
C VAL A 399 -5.94 7.29 -6.77
N PHE A 400 -5.62 8.57 -6.73
CA PHE A 400 -4.25 9.03 -6.52
C PHE A 400 -3.99 9.32 -5.05
N ASP A 401 -2.97 8.68 -4.51
CA ASP A 401 -2.36 9.02 -3.22
C ASP A 401 -1.30 10.10 -3.45
N GLU A 402 -1.73 11.34 -3.26
CA GLU A 402 -0.93 12.54 -3.39
C GLU A 402 -0.49 13.09 -2.03
N VAL A 403 -0.42 12.24 -0.99
CA VAL A 403 0.04 12.65 0.34
C VAL A 403 1.46 13.20 0.29
N TYR A 404 2.31 12.73 -0.63
CA TYR A 404 3.67 13.24 -0.81
C TYR A 404 3.82 14.16 -2.04
N THR A 405 3.18 13.82 -3.16
CA THR A 405 3.36 14.54 -4.43
C THR A 405 2.54 15.82 -4.53
N GLY A 406 1.42 15.91 -3.80
CA GLY A 406 0.56 17.07 -3.78
C GLY A 406 1.31 18.31 -3.32
N PHE A 407 1.11 19.42 -4.03
CA PHE A 407 1.74 20.73 -3.75
C PHE A 407 3.29 20.73 -3.83
N ARG A 408 3.90 19.63 -4.29
CA ARG A 408 5.35 19.45 -4.39
C ARG A 408 5.81 19.36 -5.84
N LEU A 409 5.11 18.59 -6.67
CA LEU A 409 5.43 18.49 -8.10
C LEU A 409 4.91 19.69 -8.90
N ALA A 410 3.73 20.18 -8.52
CA ALA A 410 3.05 21.35 -9.07
C ALA A 410 1.98 21.82 -8.05
N PRO A 411 1.41 23.04 -8.19
CA PRO A 411 0.31 23.50 -7.34
C PRO A 411 -0.87 22.52 -7.27
N GLY A 412 -1.27 21.94 -8.41
CA GLY A 412 -2.28 20.88 -8.54
C GLY A 412 -1.77 19.45 -8.30
N GLY A 413 -0.51 19.31 -7.87
CA GLY A 413 0.11 18.00 -7.58
C GLY A 413 0.51 17.22 -8.82
N ALA A 414 0.59 15.90 -8.66
CA ALA A 414 0.89 14.93 -9.71
C ALA A 414 -0.18 14.92 -10.80
N GLN A 415 -1.44 15.20 -10.48
CA GLN A 415 -2.49 15.35 -11.49
C GLN A 415 -2.15 16.43 -12.52
N GLU A 416 -1.69 17.61 -12.07
CA GLU A 416 -1.22 18.69 -12.97
C GLU A 416 0.10 18.30 -13.65
N TYR A 417 1.07 17.79 -12.89
CA TYR A 417 2.40 17.44 -13.41
C TYR A 417 2.35 16.39 -14.54
N PHE A 418 1.54 15.34 -14.37
CA PHE A 418 1.37 14.29 -15.37
C PHE A 418 0.24 14.56 -16.35
N ASP A 419 -0.63 15.55 -16.09
CA ASP A 419 -1.84 15.83 -16.86
C ASP A 419 -2.79 14.60 -16.92
N VAL A 420 -2.99 13.97 -15.75
CA VAL A 420 -3.86 12.80 -15.58
C VAL A 420 -4.72 12.98 -14.34
N MET A 421 -6.04 13.06 -14.52
CA MET A 421 -6.99 13.24 -13.43
C MET A 421 -7.50 11.90 -12.90
N ALA A 422 -7.31 11.64 -11.60
CA ALA A 422 -7.89 10.51 -10.91
C ALA A 422 -9.40 10.74 -10.66
N ASP A 423 -10.17 9.71 -10.30
CA ASP A 423 -11.54 9.91 -9.83
C ASP A 423 -11.52 10.54 -8.44
N MET A 424 -10.70 9.98 -7.54
CA MET A 424 -10.47 10.52 -6.20
C MET A 424 -8.99 10.83 -5.99
N VAL A 425 -8.71 11.77 -5.10
CA VAL A 425 -7.35 12.12 -4.70
C VAL A 425 -7.26 12.25 -3.19
N VAL A 426 -6.15 11.77 -2.63
CA VAL A 426 -5.84 11.86 -1.21
C VAL A 426 -4.66 12.80 -1.00
N TYR A 427 -4.79 13.78 -0.11
CA TYR A 427 -3.71 14.71 0.26
C TYR A 427 -3.33 14.59 1.73
N GLY A 428 -2.16 15.12 2.09
CA GLY A 428 -1.67 15.20 3.47
C GLY A 428 -0.40 16.05 3.55
N LYS A 429 0.46 15.76 4.54
CA LYS A 429 1.80 16.35 4.72
C LYS A 429 1.81 17.88 4.53
N THR A 430 2.39 18.35 3.43
CA THR A 430 2.60 19.76 3.08
C THR A 430 1.34 20.59 3.26
N LEU A 431 0.18 20.04 2.87
CA LEU A 431 -1.11 20.72 2.92
C LEU A 431 -1.48 21.20 4.34
N GLY A 432 -1.00 20.52 5.37
CA GLY A 432 -1.34 20.84 6.76
C GLY A 432 -0.64 22.08 7.30
N GLY A 433 0.30 22.67 6.56
CA GLY A 433 1.03 23.84 7.01
C GLY A 433 1.80 23.62 8.32
N GLY A 434 2.11 22.37 8.67
CA GLY A 434 2.81 21.98 9.90
C GLY A 434 1.93 21.25 10.92
N ILE A 435 0.61 21.20 10.70
CA ILE A 435 -0.33 20.48 11.55
C ILE A 435 -0.73 19.15 10.90
N ALA A 436 -1.00 18.14 11.73
CA ALA A 436 -1.46 16.84 11.27
C ALA A 436 -2.76 16.95 10.45
N ASN A 437 -2.77 16.35 9.26
CA ASN A 437 -3.96 16.32 8.40
C ASN A 437 -3.97 15.13 7.44
N GLY A 438 -5.14 14.91 6.85
CA GLY A 438 -5.35 14.11 5.66
C GLY A 438 -6.65 14.52 4.99
N ILE A 439 -6.68 14.57 3.66
CA ILE A 439 -7.85 15.01 2.91
C ILE A 439 -8.20 13.96 1.87
N VAL A 440 -9.49 13.67 1.69
CA VAL A 440 -10.01 12.93 0.54
C VAL A 440 -10.86 13.86 -0.28
N CYS A 441 -10.54 14.00 -1.56
CA CYS A 441 -11.37 14.71 -2.54
C CYS A 441 -11.92 13.69 -3.54
N GLY A 442 -13.21 13.78 -3.87
CA GLY A 442 -13.84 12.86 -4.81
C GLY A 442 -15.17 13.34 -5.35
N PRO A 443 -15.73 12.65 -6.36
CA PRO A 443 -17.04 12.97 -6.88
C PRO A 443 -18.12 12.56 -5.87
N ARG A 444 -19.25 13.26 -5.90
CA ARG A 444 -20.36 13.06 -4.94
C ARG A 444 -20.82 11.60 -4.85
N ASN A 445 -20.88 10.89 -5.98
CA ASN A 445 -21.31 9.49 -6.02
C ASN A 445 -20.36 8.51 -5.33
N LEU A 446 -19.08 8.86 -5.13
CA LEU A 446 -18.11 8.04 -4.40
C LEU A 446 -17.86 8.53 -2.97
N MET A 447 -18.32 9.73 -2.61
CA MET A 447 -18.11 10.33 -1.28
C MET A 447 -19.27 10.09 -0.30
N CYS A 448 -20.37 9.47 -0.75
CA CYS A 448 -21.49 9.06 0.08
C CYS A 448 -21.08 8.09 1.19
N ARG A 449 -21.52 8.36 2.42
CA ARG A 449 -21.27 7.53 3.62
C ARG A 449 -22.50 6.76 4.12
N THR A 450 -23.66 7.01 3.53
CA THR A 450 -24.92 6.36 3.86
C THR A 450 -25.65 6.02 2.58
N ASP A 451 -26.55 5.04 2.65
CA ASP A 451 -27.45 4.74 1.54
C ASP A 451 -28.56 5.79 1.54
N PRO A 452 -28.60 6.71 0.55
CA PRO A 452 -29.58 7.79 0.52
C PRO A 452 -31.03 7.29 0.47
N LYS A 453 -31.25 6.01 0.10
CA LYS A 453 -32.59 5.38 0.12
C LYS A 453 -32.99 4.86 1.51
N LYS A 454 -32.06 4.73 2.45
CA LYS A 454 -32.31 4.25 3.82
C LYS A 454 -32.27 5.35 4.87
N THR A 455 -31.76 6.53 4.52
CA THR A 455 -31.67 7.70 5.41
C THR A 455 -32.77 8.74 5.18
N ALA A 456 -33.62 8.56 4.18
CA ALA A 456 -34.78 9.42 3.89
C ALA A 456 -36.02 9.02 4.71
#